data_AF-A0A3S1AL86-F1
#
_entry.id   AF-A0A3S1AL86-F1
#
_cell.length_a   1.000
_cell.length_b   1.000
_cell.length_c   1.000
_cell.angle_alpha   90.00
_cell.angle_beta   90.00
_cell.angle_gamma   90.00
#
_symmetry.space_group_name_H-M   'P 1'
#
loop_
_entity.id
_entity.type
_entity.pdbx_description
1 polymer ?
#
loop_
_entity_poly.entity_id
_entity_poly.type
_entity_poly.pdbx_seq_one_letter_code
_entity_poly.pdbx_strand_id
1 'polypeptide(L)'
;MRVKQDEVDVEKMQVYLDLYPLEDQEYLPPSLHVMILDEDSASVIEAKAKNDNKAIQLKLSGAVGEHFSVKITLENFSVIENFVI
;
A
#
# COMPACT_ATOMS: atom_id res chain seq x y z
N MET A 1 -42.08 -2.57 -11.29
CA MET A 1 -41.32 -2.90 -10.07
C MET A 1 -39.85 -2.63 -10.35
N ARG A 2 -39.32 -1.47 -9.94
CA ARG A 2 -37.88 -1.18 -9.99
C ARG A 2 -37.34 -1.55 -8.62
N VAL A 3 -36.61 -2.66 -8.53
CA VAL A 3 -35.82 -2.98 -7.35
C VAL A 3 -34.76 -1.90 -7.26
N LYS A 4 -34.83 -1.08 -6.21
CA LYS A 4 -33.71 -0.21 -5.85
C LYS A 4 -32.60 -1.15 -5.41
N GLN A 5 -31.46 -1.01 -6.04
CA GLN A 5 -30.24 -1.69 -5.69
C GLN A 5 -29.89 -1.22 -4.27
N ASP A 6 -30.07 -2.10 -3.29
CA ASP A 6 -29.54 -1.89 -1.94
C ASP A 6 -28.02 -1.99 -2.07
N GLU A 7 -27.36 -0.87 -2.36
CA GLU A 7 -25.94 -0.74 -2.12
C GLU A 7 -25.76 -0.87 -0.61
N VAL A 8 -25.20 -1.99 -0.18
CA VAL A 8 -24.68 -2.11 1.19
C VAL A 8 -23.66 -0.99 1.33
N ASP A 9 -23.95 0.00 2.17
CA ASP A 9 -23.02 1.06 2.52
C ASP A 9 -21.91 0.43 3.36
N VAL A 10 -20.95 -0.20 2.68
CA VAL A 10 -19.73 -0.71 3.30
C VAL A 10 -18.93 0.51 3.73
N GLU A 11 -18.78 0.69 5.04
CA GLU A 11 -17.94 1.73 5.60
C GLU A 11 -16.55 1.64 4.97
N LYS A 12 -16.17 2.68 4.22
CA LYS A 12 -14.87 2.76 3.56
C LYS A 12 -13.91 3.60 4.38
N MET A 13 -12.71 3.10 4.57
CA MET A 13 -11.61 3.82 5.21
C MET A 13 -10.55 4.22 4.18
N GLN A 14 -9.91 5.36 4.40
CA GLN A 14 -8.72 5.76 3.65
C GLN A 14 -7.48 5.39 4.44
N VAL A 15 -6.57 4.66 3.79
CA VAL A 15 -5.30 4.25 4.38
C VAL A 15 -4.17 4.97 3.65
N TYR A 16 -3.21 5.45 4.43
CA TYR A 16 -2.03 6.16 3.95
C TYR A 16 -0.80 5.39 4.42
N LEU A 17 0.08 5.07 3.47
CA LEU A 17 1.37 4.44 3.73
C LEU A 17 2.45 5.43 3.32
N ASP A 18 3.17 5.95 4.31
CA ASP A 18 4.29 6.84 4.11
C ASP A 18 5.59 6.13 4.47
N LEU A 19 6.54 6.14 3.54
CA LEU A 19 7.84 5.49 3.69
C LEU A 19 8.93 6.54 3.57
N TYR A 20 9.69 6.71 4.65
CA TYR A 20 10.75 7.69 4.80
C TYR A 20 12.12 7.01 4.90
N PRO A 21 13.20 7.70 4.50
CA PRO A 21 14.55 7.25 4.78
C PRO A 21 14.82 7.15 6.28
N LEU A 22 15.81 6.34 6.66
CA LEU A 22 16.31 6.31 8.04
C LEU A 22 16.93 7.67 8.41
N GLU A 23 16.93 8.02 9.69
CA GLU A 23 17.22 9.38 10.21
C GLU A 23 18.52 10.02 9.67
N ASP A 24 19.51 9.22 9.29
CA ASP A 24 20.80 9.68 8.76
C ASP A 24 20.88 9.77 7.22
N GLN A 25 19.78 9.56 6.50
CA GLN A 25 19.72 9.51 5.03
C GLN A 25 18.74 10.56 4.49
N GLU A 26 19.14 11.31 3.45
CA GLU A 26 18.26 12.32 2.82
C GLU A 26 17.28 11.70 1.81
N TYR A 27 17.64 10.56 1.22
CA TYR A 27 16.88 9.90 0.16
C TYR A 27 16.64 8.42 0.51
N LEU A 28 15.53 7.90 0.00
CA LEU A 28 15.25 6.47 0.06
C LEU A 28 16.32 5.68 -0.69
N PRO A 29 16.64 4.45 -0.23
CA PRO A 29 17.56 3.58 -0.94
C PRO A 29 17.15 3.39 -2.41
N PRO A 30 18.08 3.51 -3.37
CA PRO A 30 17.81 3.15 -4.75
C PRO A 30 17.30 1.71 -4.85
N SER A 31 16.40 1.44 -5.80
CA SER A 31 15.79 0.11 -5.99
C SER A 31 14.82 -0.32 -4.90
N LEU A 32 14.53 0.51 -3.90
CA LEU A 32 13.42 0.25 -2.97
C LEU A 32 12.11 0.21 -3.75
N HIS A 33 11.33 -0.86 -3.55
CA HIS A 33 10.04 -1.05 -4.18
C HIS A 33 9.01 -1.38 -3.12
N VAL A 34 7.89 -0.66 -3.14
CA VAL A 34 6.76 -0.84 -2.23
C VAL A 34 5.56 -1.25 -3.06
N MET A 35 4.89 -2.32 -2.66
CA MET A 35 3.68 -2.82 -3.28
C MET A 35 2.61 -3.01 -2.21
N ILE A 36 1.38 -2.66 -2.54
CA ILE A 36 0.19 -3.04 -1.81
C ILE A 36 -0.44 -4.19 -2.58
N LEU A 37 -0.66 -5.30 -1.90
CA LEU A 37 -1.23 -6.52 -2.44
C LEU A 37 -2.64 -6.72 -1.88
N ASP A 38 -3.56 -7.20 -2.71
CA ASP A 38 -4.89 -7.65 -2.28
C ASP A 38 -4.84 -9.07 -1.65
N GLU A 39 -6.01 -9.61 -1.31
CA GLU A 39 -6.16 -10.95 -0.71
C GLU A 39 -5.62 -12.08 -1.60
N ASP A 40 -5.66 -11.90 -2.92
CA ASP A 40 -5.12 -12.84 -3.91
C ASP A 40 -3.61 -12.64 -4.13
N SER A 41 -2.97 -11.80 -3.31
CA SER A 41 -1.56 -11.40 -3.42
C SER A 41 -1.21 -10.68 -4.74
N ALA A 42 -2.21 -10.10 -5.42
CA ALA A 42 -2.00 -9.31 -6.62
C ALA A 42 -1.65 -7.86 -6.26
N SER A 43 -0.64 -7.30 -6.93
CA SER A 43 -0.25 -5.90 -6.72
C SER A 43 -1.32 -4.97 -7.26
N VAL A 44 -1.96 -4.22 -6.37
CA VAL A 44 -2.99 -3.22 -6.71
C VAL A 44 -2.42 -1.81 -6.83
N ILE A 45 -1.40 -1.49 -6.02
CA ILE A 45 -0.70 -0.20 -6.02
C ILE A 45 0.78 -0.45 -5.79
N GLU A 46 1.64 0.21 -6.55
CA GLU A 46 3.09 0.08 -6.37
C GLU A 46 3.86 1.38 -6.64
N ALA A 47 5.01 1.53 -5.99
CA ALA A 47 5.94 2.64 -6.21
C ALA A 47 7.38 2.20 -5.99
N LYS A 48 8.27 2.62 -6.89
CA LYS A 48 9.73 2.42 -6.77
C LYS A 48 10.43 3.73 -6.46
N ALA A 49 11.35 3.69 -5.51
CA ALA A 49 12.27 4.79 -5.23
C ALA A 49 13.28 4.93 -6.36
N LYS A 50 13.49 6.18 -6.76
CA LYS A 50 14.60 6.64 -7.61
C LYS A 50 15.62 7.35 -6.72
N ASN A 51 16.79 7.65 -7.28
CA ASN A 51 17.93 8.21 -6.55
C ASN A 51 17.65 9.55 -5.82
N ASP A 52 16.56 10.24 -6.15
CA ASP A 52 16.16 11.54 -5.60
C ASP A 52 14.84 11.49 -4.79
N ASN A 53 14.28 10.29 -4.56
CA ASN A 53 13.04 10.15 -3.79
C ASN A 53 13.31 10.33 -2.29
N LYS A 54 12.78 11.43 -1.72
CA LYS A 54 12.82 11.69 -0.26
C LYS A 54 11.79 10.92 0.55
N ALA A 55 10.72 10.48 -0.10
CA ALA A 55 9.68 9.65 0.48
C ALA A 55 8.88 8.94 -0.63
N ILE A 56 8.19 7.89 -0.25
CA ILE A 56 7.12 7.26 -1.04
C ILE A 56 5.84 7.37 -0.23
N GLN A 57 4.77 7.84 -0.87
CA GLN A 57 3.45 7.89 -0.26
C GLN A 57 2.48 7.12 -1.16
N LEU A 58 1.81 6.13 -0.59
CA LEU A 58 0.77 5.36 -1.24
C LEU A 58 -0.56 5.61 -0.52
N LYS A 59 -1.63 5.69 -1.30
CA LYS A 59 -2.98 5.88 -0.78
C LYS A 59 -3.89 4.82 -1.36
N LEU A 60 -4.63 4.15 -0.49
CA LEU A 60 -5.71 3.25 -0.86
C LEU A 60 -6.99 3.58 -0.10
N SER A 61 -8.09 3.03 -0.59
CA SER A 61 -9.37 2.98 0.11
C SER A 61 -9.91 1.57 0.05
N GLY A 62 -10.40 1.06 1.16
CA GLY A 62 -11.04 -0.26 1.24
C GLY A 62 -12.15 -0.27 2.27
N ALA A 63 -12.90 -1.37 2.31
CA ALA A 63 -13.95 -1.59 3.28
C ALA A 63 -13.38 -2.09 4.61
N VAL A 64 -14.05 -1.79 5.73
CA VAL A 64 -13.72 -2.41 7.02
C VAL A 64 -13.83 -3.94 6.91
N GLY A 65 -12.79 -4.65 7.32
CA GLY A 65 -12.64 -6.10 7.21
C GLY A 65 -11.91 -6.58 5.95
N GLU A 66 -11.59 -5.68 5.00
CA GLU A 66 -10.84 -6.03 3.79
C GLU A 66 -9.36 -6.29 4.14
N HIS A 67 -8.83 -7.43 3.70
CA HIS A 67 -7.44 -7.78 3.91
C HIS A 67 -6.55 -7.21 2.80
N PHE A 68 -5.38 -6.70 3.18
CA PHE A 68 -4.34 -6.30 2.25
C PHE A 68 -2.97 -6.57 2.85
N SER A 69 -1.95 -6.64 1.99
CA SER A 69 -0.57 -6.80 2.44
C SER A 69 0.30 -5.67 1.91
N VAL A 70 1.27 -5.21 2.70
CA VAL A 70 2.32 -4.32 2.24
C VAL A 70 3.57 -5.13 2.06
N LYS A 71 4.10 -5.15 0.84
CA LYS A 71 5.37 -5.79 0.50
C LYS A 71 6.42 -4.74 0.17
N ILE A 72 7.52 -4.78 0.90
CA ILE A 72 8.68 -3.90 0.68
C ILE A 72 9.84 -4.78 0.21
N THR A 73 10.44 -4.44 -0.93
CA THR A 73 11.62 -5.12 -1.44
C THR A 73 12.76 -4.14 -1.65
N LEU A 74 13.97 -4.53 -1.23
CA LEU A 74 15.19 -3.78 -1.46
C LEU A 74 16.27 -4.76 -1.90
N GLU A 75 16.67 -4.66 -3.16
CA GLU A 75 17.62 -5.58 -3.80
C GLU A 75 17.19 -7.04 -3.62
N ASN A 76 17.84 -7.76 -2.71
CA ASN A 76 17.67 -9.19 -2.45
C ASN A 76 16.75 -9.45 -1.25
N PHE A 77 16.39 -8.40 -0.52
CA PHE A 77 15.59 -8.47 0.70
C PHE A 77 14.12 -8.19 0.39
N SER A 78 13.24 -8.91 1.06
CA SER A 78 11.80 -8.70 0.99
C SER A 78 11.20 -8.86 2.39
N VAL A 79 10.34 -7.92 2.75
CA VAL A 79 9.48 -7.99 3.93
C VAL A 79 8.04 -7.88 3.44
N ILE A 80 7.15 -8.66 4.05
CA ILE A 80 5.71 -8.57 3.82
C ILE A 80 5.01 -8.51 5.17
N GLU A 81 4.05 -7.60 5.29
CA GLU A 81 3.22 -7.45 6.47
C GLU A 81 1.74 -7.43 6.05
N ASN A 82 0.91 -8.14 6.80
CA ASN A 82 -0.51 -8.33 6.50
C ASN A 82 -1.34 -7.43 7.42
N PHE A 83 -2.34 -6.77 6.85
CA PHE A 83 -3.21 -5.83 7.53
C PHE A 83 -4.68 -6.15 7.23
N VAL A 84 -5.56 -5.63 8.08
CA VAL A 84 -7.00 -5.60 7.90
C VAL A 84 -7.44 -4.16 8.08
N ILE A 85 -8.25 -3.65 7.15
CA ILE A 85 -8.82 -2.31 7.23
C ILE A 85 -9.93 -2.26 8.27
#